data_AF-A0A672K0D8-F1
#
_entry.id   AF-A0A672K0D8-F1
#
_cell.length_a   1.000
_cell.length_b   1.000
_cell.length_c   1.000
_cell.angle_alpha   90.00
_cell.angle_beta   90.00
_cell.angle_gamma   90.00
#
_symmetry.space_group_name_H-M   'P 1'
#
loop_
_entity.id
_entity.type
_entity.pdbx_description
1 polymer ?
#
loop_
_entity_poly.entity_id
_entity_poly.type
_entity_poly.pdbx_seq_one_letter_code
_entity_poly.pdbx_strand_id
1 'polypeptide(L)'
;QQASQDWSLMCPNDCPGLDECWGEEFENLYSKYEKEGRAKRVVKAQQLWYAIIESQTETGTPYMLYKDACNRKSNQQNLGTIKCSNLCTEIVEYTSKDEVAVCNLASIALNMYVTPEHGVLNSLLLAPMPTASTAQILGNNESIEPYTSNIYTRRVLSGEFQIVNPHLLKDLTERGLWNEEMKNQLIAQNGSIQGIPTIPDDLKELYKTVWEISQKTILKMAADRGAFIDQSQSLNIHIAEPNYGKLTSMHFYGWKLGLKTGMYYLRTKPAANPIQFTLNKEKLKETQKSTSNEEETKERNIAAMVCSLENRDECLMCGS
;
A
#
# COMPACT_ATOMS: atom_id res chain seq x y z
N GLN A 1 10.19 -3.17 19.86
CA GLN A 1 10.89 -1.87 19.97
C GLN A 1 12.32 -2.11 19.49
N GLN A 2 12.71 -1.57 18.34
CA GLN A 2 14.14 -1.46 18.03
C GLN A 2 14.70 -0.33 18.90
N ALA A 3 15.89 -0.52 19.46
CA ALA A 3 16.47 0.38 20.44
C ALA A 3 16.66 1.79 19.86
N SER A 4 16.42 2.83 20.67
CA SER A 4 16.69 4.24 20.31
C SER A 4 18.20 4.49 20.32
N GLN A 5 18.89 3.92 19.34
CA GLN A 5 20.33 4.03 19.17
C GLN A 5 20.69 5.26 18.32
N ASP A 6 21.97 5.60 18.37
CA ASP A 6 22.56 6.62 17.51
C ASP A 6 22.74 6.07 16.09
N TRP A 7 22.76 6.99 15.12
CA TRP A 7 23.02 6.72 13.71
C TRP A 7 24.02 7.75 13.19
N SER A 8 25.14 7.25 12.67
CA SER A 8 26.25 8.05 12.15
C SER A 8 26.08 8.36 10.67
N LEU A 9 26.02 9.64 10.33
CA LEU A 9 26.03 10.12 8.94
C LEU A 9 27.47 10.36 8.50
N MET A 10 27.85 9.75 7.39
CA MET A 10 29.23 9.69 6.92
C MET A 10 29.37 10.29 5.51
N CYS A 11 30.52 10.89 5.23
CA CYS A 11 30.89 11.32 3.88
C CYS A 11 31.52 10.12 3.15
N PRO A 12 31.08 9.76 1.92
CA PRO A 12 31.62 8.59 1.22
C PRO A 12 33.12 8.74 0.88
N ASN A 13 33.62 9.97 0.70
CA ASN A 13 35.06 10.20 0.53
C ASN A 13 35.85 9.85 1.81
N ASP A 14 35.27 10.16 2.97
CA ASP A 14 35.92 9.94 4.26
C ASP A 14 35.59 8.58 4.85
N CYS A 15 34.67 7.81 4.27
CA CYS A 15 34.25 6.48 4.70
C CYS A 15 33.98 5.61 3.46
N PRO A 16 35.00 5.34 2.62
CA PRO A 16 34.82 4.66 1.34
C PRO A 16 34.42 3.20 1.52
N GLY A 17 33.74 2.64 0.52
CA GLY A 17 33.41 1.21 0.42
C GLY A 17 32.10 0.79 1.09
N LEU A 18 31.41 1.68 1.83
CA LEU A 18 30.10 1.37 2.43
C LEU A 18 29.02 1.06 1.38
N ASP A 19 29.12 1.61 0.18
CA ASP A 19 28.24 1.28 -0.94
C ASP A 19 28.59 -0.08 -1.57
N GLU A 20 29.86 -0.51 -1.48
CA GLU A 20 30.41 -1.73 -2.10
C GLU A 20 30.31 -2.99 -1.25
N CYS A 21 29.80 -2.91 -0.02
CA CYS A 21 29.58 -4.07 0.86
C CYS A 21 28.15 -4.10 1.39
N TRP A 22 27.67 -5.25 1.86
CA TRP A 22 26.33 -5.43 2.42
C TRP A 22 26.34 -6.45 3.56
N GLY A 23 25.24 -6.54 4.33
CA GLY A 23 25.11 -7.46 5.44
C GLY A 23 26.19 -7.27 6.51
N GLU A 24 26.75 -8.38 7.01
CA GLU A 24 27.74 -8.35 8.11
C GLU A 24 29.02 -7.59 7.73
N GLU A 25 29.44 -7.62 6.47
CA GLU A 25 30.61 -6.87 6.01
C GLU A 25 30.36 -5.36 6.12
N PHE A 26 29.17 -4.91 5.73
CA PHE A 26 28.75 -3.52 5.92
C PHE A 26 28.70 -3.13 7.38
N GLU A 27 28.06 -3.94 8.23
CA GLU A 27 27.94 -3.66 9.66
C GLU A 27 29.33 -3.51 10.32
N ASN A 28 30.25 -4.42 10.00
CA ASN A 28 31.62 -4.38 10.50
C ASN A 28 32.39 -3.13 10.03
N LEU A 29 32.28 -2.78 8.74
CA LEU A 29 32.96 -1.61 8.17
C LEU A 29 32.37 -0.30 8.73
N TYR A 30 31.04 -0.22 8.83
CA TYR A 30 30.34 0.93 9.39
C TYR A 30 30.72 1.14 10.86
N SER A 31 30.63 0.11 11.69
CA SER A 31 31.01 0.19 13.11
C SER A 31 32.50 0.48 13.31
N LYS A 32 33.37 0.04 12.39
CA LYS A 32 34.79 0.44 12.40
C LYS A 32 34.92 1.95 12.21
N TYR A 33 34.25 2.54 11.22
CA TYR A 33 34.29 3.99 10.98
C TYR A 33 33.67 4.81 12.13
N GLU A 34 32.65 4.27 12.81
CA GLU A 34 32.13 4.87 14.04
C GLU A 34 33.18 4.91 15.15
N LYS A 35 33.88 3.80 15.40
CA LYS A 35 34.96 3.72 16.41
C LYS A 35 36.15 4.62 16.07
N GLU A 36 36.43 4.83 14.80
CA GLU A 36 37.46 5.75 14.30
C GLU A 36 37.04 7.23 14.39
N GLY A 37 35.79 7.54 14.76
CA GLY A 37 35.30 8.91 14.87
C GLY A 37 35.13 9.61 13.53
N ARG A 38 34.91 8.86 12.44
CA ARG A 38 34.82 9.39 11.06
C ARG A 38 33.42 9.90 10.68
N ALA A 39 32.46 9.82 11.60
CA ALA A 39 31.13 10.36 11.41
C ALA A 39 31.17 11.89 11.28
N LYS A 40 30.46 12.44 10.28
CA LYS A 40 30.28 13.89 10.13
C LYS A 40 29.23 14.44 11.09
N ARG A 41 28.20 13.66 11.34
CA ARG A 41 27.10 14.01 12.24
C ARG A 41 26.49 12.74 12.80
N VAL A 42 26.22 12.72 14.10
CA VAL A 42 25.49 11.64 14.76
C VAL A 42 24.10 12.16 15.13
N VAL A 43 23.07 11.39 14.80
CA VAL A 43 21.66 11.69 15.12
C VAL A 43 21.03 10.48 15.79
N LYS A 44 19.88 10.63 16.44
CA LYS A 44 19.12 9.44 16.86
C LYS A 44 18.54 8.77 15.61
N ALA A 45 18.64 7.45 15.50
CA ALA A 45 18.09 6.72 14.35
C ALA A 45 16.60 7.02 14.13
N GLN A 46 15.86 7.21 15.22
CA GLN A 46 14.44 7.58 15.19
C GLN A 46 14.17 8.97 14.61
N GLN A 47 15.12 9.92 14.70
CA GLN A 47 14.97 11.24 14.07
C GLN A 47 15.04 11.13 12.55
N LEU A 48 15.98 10.33 12.03
CA LEU A 48 16.05 10.05 10.60
C LEU A 48 14.82 9.29 10.12
N TRP A 49 14.36 8.30 10.90
CA TRP A 49 13.14 7.57 10.62
C TRP A 49 11.91 8.47 10.56
N TYR A 50 11.77 9.41 11.51
CA TYR A 50 10.69 10.39 11.50
C TYR A 50 10.69 11.23 10.21
N ALA A 51 11.85 11.75 9.80
CA ALA A 51 11.97 12.51 8.56
C ALA A 51 11.60 11.70 7.30
N ILE A 52 11.93 10.40 7.27
CA ILE A 52 11.52 9.50 6.17
C ILE A 52 9.99 9.37 6.12
N ILE A 53 9.36 9.11 7.26
CA ILE A 53 7.90 8.94 7.34
C ILE A 53 7.15 10.23 7.04
N GLU A 54 7.65 11.37 7.50
CA GLU A 54 7.11 12.70 7.19
C GLU A 54 7.16 12.95 5.68
N SER A 55 8.31 12.76 5.05
CA SER A 55 8.46 12.92 3.60
C SER A 55 7.50 12.00 2.81
N GLN A 56 7.33 10.75 3.26
CA GLN A 56 6.39 9.81 2.64
C GLN A 56 4.94 10.24 2.79
N THR A 57 4.59 10.81 3.94
CA THR A 57 3.24 11.32 4.20
C THR A 57 2.92 12.50 3.30
N GLU A 58 3.89 13.39 3.06
CA GLU A 58 3.72 14.58 2.23
C GLU A 58 3.75 14.29 0.73
N THR A 59 4.67 13.42 0.29
CA THR A 59 5.01 13.28 -1.13
C THR A 59 4.73 11.88 -1.70
N GLY A 60 4.41 10.92 -0.83
CA GLY A 60 4.32 9.51 -1.20
C GLY A 60 5.68 8.80 -1.36
N THR A 61 6.78 9.52 -1.14
CA THR A 61 8.18 9.09 -1.36
C THR A 61 9.07 9.56 -0.19
N PRO A 62 10.30 9.03 0.03
CA PRO A 62 11.06 8.12 -0.82
C PRO A 62 10.50 6.70 -0.85
N TYR A 63 10.86 5.97 -1.91
CA TYR A 63 10.67 4.53 -1.98
C TYR A 63 11.47 3.82 -0.88
N MET A 64 11.05 2.63 -0.50
CA MET A 64 11.73 1.82 0.51
C MET A 64 12.23 0.51 -0.08
N LEU A 65 13.56 0.38 -0.12
CA LEU A 65 14.25 -0.82 -0.55
C LEU A 65 15.24 -1.27 0.52
N TYR A 66 15.37 -2.58 0.70
CA TYR A 66 16.21 -3.18 1.73
C TYR A 66 17.47 -3.79 1.10
N LYS A 67 18.57 -3.02 1.09
CA LYS A 67 19.86 -3.35 0.44
C LYS A 67 20.28 -4.80 0.68
N ASP A 68 20.27 -5.24 1.94
CA ASP A 68 20.75 -6.59 2.28
C ASP A 68 19.81 -7.68 1.76
N ALA A 69 18.49 -7.44 1.76
CA ALA A 69 17.55 -8.40 1.18
C ALA A 69 17.70 -8.49 -0.34
N CYS A 70 17.98 -7.35 -1.00
CA CYS A 70 18.29 -7.31 -2.43
C CYS A 70 19.54 -8.12 -2.76
N ASN A 71 20.66 -7.84 -2.09
CA ASN A 71 21.94 -8.47 -2.36
C ASN A 71 21.96 -9.96 -1.95
N ARG A 72 21.47 -10.31 -0.76
CA ARG A 72 21.47 -11.70 -0.24
C ARG A 72 20.71 -12.68 -1.12
N LYS A 73 19.72 -12.20 -1.87
CA LYS A 73 18.78 -13.02 -2.64
C LYS A 73 18.86 -12.70 -4.14
N SER A 74 19.96 -12.13 -4.59
CA SER A 74 20.21 -11.90 -6.01
C SER A 74 21.06 -13.02 -6.57
N ASN A 75 20.66 -13.56 -7.72
CA ASN A 75 21.49 -14.49 -8.47
C ASN A 75 22.74 -13.80 -9.07
N GLN A 76 22.81 -12.47 -9.04
CA GLN A 76 23.95 -11.67 -9.49
C GLN A 76 24.91 -11.29 -8.36
N GLN A 77 24.75 -11.84 -7.15
CA GLN A 77 25.64 -11.54 -6.01
C GLN A 77 27.13 -11.83 -6.31
N ASN A 78 27.41 -12.67 -7.31
CA ASN A 78 28.76 -13.01 -7.77
C ASN A 78 29.45 -11.89 -8.57
N LEU A 79 28.72 -10.88 -9.04
CA LEU A 79 29.26 -9.76 -9.83
C LEU A 79 29.78 -8.64 -8.94
N GLY A 80 29.19 -8.47 -7.76
CA GLY A 80 29.51 -7.41 -6.80
C GLY A 80 28.27 -6.94 -6.06
N THR A 81 28.42 -5.89 -5.27
CA THR A 81 27.31 -5.31 -4.50
C THR A 81 26.38 -4.52 -5.43
N ILE A 82 25.10 -4.88 -5.43
CA ILE A 82 24.03 -4.15 -6.10
C ILE A 82 23.73 -2.90 -5.28
N LYS A 83 23.89 -1.74 -5.93
CA LYS A 83 23.88 -0.42 -5.28
C LYS A 83 22.53 0.29 -5.32
N CYS A 84 21.69 -0.05 -6.28
CA CYS A 84 20.39 0.58 -6.47
C CYS A 84 19.39 -0.36 -7.15
N SER A 85 18.17 0.13 -7.28
CA SER A 85 17.12 -0.45 -8.14
C SER A 85 16.83 0.53 -9.28
N ASN A 86 15.83 0.23 -10.12
CA ASN A 86 15.36 1.12 -11.19
C ASN A 86 14.28 2.10 -10.70
N LEU A 87 13.73 2.87 -11.66
CA LEU A 87 12.68 3.87 -11.44
C LEU A 87 11.42 3.32 -10.74
N CYS A 88 11.07 2.07 -11.01
CA CYS A 88 9.83 1.44 -10.56
C CYS A 88 10.03 0.42 -9.45
N THR A 89 11.26 0.27 -8.93
CA THR A 89 11.63 -0.55 -7.75
C THR A 89 11.47 -2.07 -7.90
N GLU A 90 11.23 -2.58 -9.10
CA GLU A 90 11.12 -4.00 -9.40
C GLU A 90 12.46 -4.63 -9.82
N ILE A 91 13.39 -3.82 -10.34
CA ILE A 91 14.65 -4.34 -10.91
C ILE A 91 15.80 -4.26 -9.90
N VAL A 92 16.54 -5.34 -9.77
CA VAL A 92 17.68 -5.45 -8.82
C VAL A 92 18.85 -6.09 -9.57
N GLU A 93 19.53 -5.26 -10.36
CA GLU A 93 20.62 -5.68 -11.24
C GLU A 93 21.91 -4.96 -10.87
N TYR A 94 23.04 -5.65 -11.05
CA TYR A 94 24.37 -5.11 -10.83
C TYR A 94 24.68 -3.98 -11.81
N THR A 95 25.38 -2.96 -11.32
CA THR A 95 25.90 -1.85 -12.13
C THR A 95 27.30 -1.51 -11.67
N SER A 96 28.13 -1.05 -12.60
CA SER A 96 29.50 -0.65 -12.33
C SER A 96 29.84 0.61 -13.12
N LYS A 97 31.11 1.03 -13.09
CA LYS A 97 31.59 2.11 -13.93
C LYS A 97 31.46 1.79 -15.43
N ASP A 98 31.58 0.51 -15.78
CA ASP A 98 31.64 0.05 -17.16
C ASP A 98 30.36 -0.71 -17.59
N GLU A 99 29.47 -1.01 -16.64
CA GLU A 99 28.24 -1.78 -16.86
C GLU A 99 27.00 -0.99 -16.44
N VAL A 100 26.15 -0.67 -17.42
CA VAL A 100 24.83 -0.10 -17.22
C VAL A 100 23.79 -1.20 -17.40
N ALA A 101 23.09 -1.55 -16.32
CA ALA A 101 22.01 -2.53 -16.33
C ALA A 101 20.85 -2.07 -17.22
N VAL A 102 20.23 -3.01 -17.93
CA VAL A 102 19.12 -2.74 -18.85
C VAL A 102 18.01 -3.72 -18.58
N CYS A 103 16.80 -3.17 -18.41
CA CYS A 103 15.62 -3.95 -18.12
C CYS A 103 14.84 -4.28 -19.41
N ASN A 104 14.59 -5.58 -19.65
CA ASN A 104 13.74 -6.05 -20.75
C ASN A 104 12.44 -6.64 -20.18
N LEU A 105 11.31 -5.99 -20.49
CA LEU A 105 10.04 -6.23 -19.79
C LEU A 105 8.94 -6.76 -20.71
N ALA A 106 8.19 -7.74 -20.20
CA ALA A 106 6.91 -8.20 -20.75
C ALA A 106 5.99 -8.61 -19.59
N SER A 107 4.67 -8.51 -19.78
CA SER A 107 3.68 -8.87 -18.76
C SER A 107 2.72 -9.94 -19.27
N ILE A 108 2.29 -10.83 -18.37
CA ILE A 108 1.35 -11.91 -18.67
C ILE A 108 -0.04 -11.49 -18.17
N ALA A 109 -1.05 -11.55 -19.04
CA ALA A 109 -2.44 -11.28 -18.69
C ALA A 109 -3.05 -12.48 -17.93
N LEU A 110 -2.87 -12.52 -16.61
CA LEU A 110 -3.24 -13.67 -15.77
C LEU A 110 -4.74 -14.06 -15.86
N ASN A 111 -5.62 -13.08 -16.09
CA ASN A 111 -7.06 -13.31 -16.25
C ASN A 111 -7.41 -14.21 -17.45
N MET A 112 -6.54 -14.30 -18.46
CA MET A 112 -6.76 -15.15 -19.64
C MET A 112 -6.57 -16.64 -19.35
N TYR A 113 -6.02 -17.01 -18.19
CA TYR A 113 -5.68 -18.38 -17.83
C TYR A 113 -6.70 -19.01 -16.87
N VAL A 114 -7.83 -18.33 -16.61
CA VAL A 114 -8.93 -18.87 -15.80
C VAL A 114 -9.82 -19.71 -16.71
N THR A 115 -9.76 -21.04 -16.61
CA THR A 115 -10.68 -21.94 -17.31
C THR A 115 -11.75 -22.48 -16.34
N PRO A 116 -12.96 -22.87 -16.82
CA PRO A 116 -14.00 -23.44 -15.96
C PRO A 116 -13.60 -24.76 -15.29
N GLU A 117 -12.71 -25.54 -15.92
CA GLU A 117 -12.39 -26.90 -15.46
C GLU A 117 -11.01 -27.03 -14.78
N HIS A 118 -10.04 -26.18 -15.13
CA HIS A 118 -8.64 -26.32 -14.69
C HIS A 118 -8.12 -24.95 -14.23
N GLY A 119 -7.65 -24.89 -12.98
CA GLY A 119 -7.01 -23.69 -12.43
C GLY A 119 -5.76 -23.28 -13.21
N VAL A 120 -5.17 -22.15 -12.81
CA VAL A 120 -3.98 -21.55 -13.45
C VAL A 120 -2.80 -22.54 -13.56
N LEU A 121 -2.15 -22.59 -14.74
CA LEU A 121 -1.26 -23.70 -15.15
C LEU A 121 0.26 -23.46 -14.94
N ASN A 122 0.72 -22.28 -14.52
CA ASN A 122 2.17 -22.01 -14.41
C ASN A 122 2.57 -21.19 -13.18
N SER A 123 3.77 -21.48 -12.64
CA SER A 123 4.24 -21.09 -11.31
C SER A 123 5.47 -20.16 -11.26
N LEU A 124 5.70 -19.29 -12.27
CA LEU A 124 6.55 -18.05 -12.28
C LEU A 124 7.85 -18.04 -13.15
N LEU A 125 8.21 -16.84 -13.64
CA LEU A 125 9.45 -16.41 -14.34
C LEU A 125 9.79 -14.89 -14.09
N LEU A 126 9.16 -14.20 -13.11
CA LEU A 126 8.71 -12.80 -13.20
C LEU A 126 9.45 -11.74 -12.35
N ALA A 127 9.53 -10.50 -12.86
CA ALA A 127 9.68 -9.24 -12.11
C ALA A 127 8.43 -8.36 -12.30
N PRO A 128 7.47 -8.32 -11.34
CA PRO A 128 6.23 -7.57 -11.49
C PRO A 128 6.45 -6.05 -11.49
N MET A 129 6.44 -5.46 -12.68
CA MET A 129 6.51 -4.02 -12.91
C MET A 129 5.13 -3.35 -12.84
N PRO A 130 5.04 -2.01 -12.79
CA PRO A 130 3.78 -1.30 -12.99
C PRO A 130 3.32 -1.47 -14.43
N THR A 131 2.04 -1.77 -14.63
CA THR A 131 1.47 -2.06 -15.96
C THR A 131 0.42 -1.04 -16.38
N ALA A 132 0.42 0.16 -15.79
CA ALA A 132 -0.58 1.22 -16.01
C ALA A 132 -1.13 1.29 -17.45
N SER A 133 -0.26 1.51 -18.44
CA SER A 133 -0.68 1.65 -19.84
C SER A 133 -1.11 0.34 -20.49
N THR A 134 -0.36 -0.75 -20.29
CA THR A 134 -0.63 -2.04 -20.94
C THR A 134 -1.86 -2.75 -20.36
N ALA A 135 -2.07 -2.66 -19.05
CA ALA A 135 -3.28 -3.14 -18.38
C ALA A 135 -4.51 -2.36 -18.87
N GLN A 136 -4.40 -1.04 -19.04
CA GLN A 136 -5.48 -0.25 -19.60
C GLN A 136 -5.82 -0.65 -21.06
N ILE A 137 -4.81 -0.94 -21.88
CA ILE A 137 -5.01 -1.43 -23.26
C ILE A 137 -5.75 -2.78 -23.25
N LEU A 138 -5.38 -3.68 -22.35
CA LEU A 138 -5.98 -5.02 -22.23
C LEU A 138 -7.29 -5.05 -21.42
N GLY A 139 -7.68 -3.93 -20.81
CA GLY A 139 -8.86 -3.86 -19.94
C GLY A 139 -8.69 -4.59 -18.59
N ASN A 140 -7.45 -4.78 -18.14
CA ASN A 140 -7.11 -5.45 -16.89
C ASN A 140 -6.85 -4.46 -15.76
N ASN A 141 -6.86 -4.95 -14.51
CA ASN A 141 -6.33 -4.20 -13.37
C ASN A 141 -4.80 -4.12 -13.43
N GLU A 142 -4.22 -3.13 -12.77
CA GLU A 142 -2.77 -2.92 -12.77
C GLU A 142 -2.03 -3.98 -11.94
N SER A 143 -1.04 -4.62 -12.58
CA SER A 143 -0.03 -5.47 -11.95
C SER A 143 -0.61 -6.43 -10.90
N ILE A 144 0.03 -6.47 -9.73
CA ILE A 144 -0.34 -7.26 -8.55
C ILE A 144 -1.27 -6.50 -7.59
N GLU A 145 -1.87 -5.40 -8.02
CA GLU A 145 -2.67 -4.53 -7.15
C GLU A 145 -4.10 -5.03 -7.00
N PRO A 146 -4.72 -4.86 -5.82
CA PRO A 146 -6.17 -4.90 -5.71
C PRO A 146 -6.82 -3.76 -6.49
N TYR A 147 -8.11 -3.89 -6.81
CA TYR A 147 -8.85 -2.79 -7.42
C TYR A 147 -8.88 -1.57 -6.47
N THR A 148 -8.45 -0.41 -6.97
CA THR A 148 -8.42 0.82 -6.17
C THR A 148 -9.82 1.38 -5.91
N SER A 149 -10.74 1.17 -6.86
CA SER A 149 -12.15 1.56 -6.79
C SER A 149 -12.98 0.67 -7.73
N ASN A 150 -14.24 0.39 -7.37
CA ASN A 150 -15.18 -0.25 -8.30
C ASN A 150 -15.87 0.73 -9.26
N ILE A 151 -15.58 2.03 -9.17
CA ILE A 151 -16.01 3.03 -10.15
C ILE A 151 -14.88 4.02 -10.41
N TYR A 152 -14.59 4.25 -11.69
CA TYR A 152 -13.52 5.15 -12.09
C TYR A 152 -13.95 6.04 -13.25
N THR A 153 -13.40 7.25 -13.28
CA THR A 153 -13.70 8.24 -14.32
C THR A 153 -12.69 8.09 -15.46
N ARG A 154 -13.18 7.82 -16.66
CA ARG A 154 -12.39 7.82 -17.89
C ARG A 154 -12.65 9.10 -18.68
N ARG A 155 -11.59 9.86 -18.91
CA ARG A 155 -11.62 11.04 -19.77
C ARG A 155 -11.42 10.63 -21.22
N VAL A 156 -12.31 11.09 -22.09
CA VAL A 156 -12.20 10.97 -23.56
C VAL A 156 -12.47 12.33 -24.19
N LEU A 157 -12.20 12.47 -25.50
CA LEU A 157 -12.39 13.73 -26.23
C LEU A 157 -13.83 14.29 -26.11
N SER A 158 -14.82 13.42 -25.95
CA SER A 158 -16.24 13.78 -25.83
C SER A 158 -16.70 14.07 -24.40
N GLY A 159 -15.84 13.95 -23.39
CA GLY A 159 -16.17 14.23 -21.99
C GLY A 159 -15.63 13.21 -20.99
N GLU A 160 -16.15 13.27 -19.77
CA GLU A 160 -15.81 12.35 -18.69
C GLU A 160 -16.91 11.29 -18.53
N PHE A 161 -16.55 10.02 -18.56
CA PHE A 161 -17.48 8.91 -18.39
C PHE A 161 -17.11 8.12 -17.15
N GLN A 162 -18.10 7.82 -16.32
CA GLN A 162 -17.91 6.90 -15.20
C GLN A 162 -18.06 5.47 -15.69
N ILE A 163 -17.04 4.66 -15.39
CA ILE A 163 -16.97 3.26 -15.72
C ILE A 163 -16.98 2.48 -14.42
N VAL A 164 -17.96 1.59 -14.29
CA VAL A 164 -18.05 0.64 -13.18
C VAL A 164 -17.15 -0.55 -13.50
N ASN A 165 -16.55 -1.15 -12.47
CA ASN A 165 -15.80 -2.39 -12.60
C ASN A 165 -16.66 -3.41 -13.39
N PRO A 166 -16.19 -3.86 -14.57
CA PRO A 166 -17.01 -4.67 -15.46
C PRO A 166 -17.40 -6.02 -14.84
N HIS A 167 -16.56 -6.56 -13.94
CA HIS A 167 -16.86 -7.78 -13.21
C HIS A 167 -18.02 -7.56 -12.23
N LEU A 168 -17.94 -6.51 -11.40
CA LEU A 168 -19.01 -6.16 -10.46
C LEU A 168 -20.33 -5.86 -11.20
N LEU A 169 -20.27 -5.10 -12.29
CA LEU A 169 -21.44 -4.78 -13.09
C LEU A 169 -22.14 -6.04 -13.61
N LYS A 170 -21.36 -7.01 -14.09
CA LYS A 170 -21.86 -8.30 -14.56
C LYS A 170 -22.56 -9.05 -13.42
N ASP A 171 -21.90 -9.22 -12.28
CA ASP A 171 -22.44 -9.97 -11.13
C ASP A 171 -23.71 -9.31 -10.56
N LEU A 172 -23.73 -7.97 -10.47
CA LEU A 172 -24.93 -7.24 -10.05
C LEU A 172 -26.09 -7.40 -11.04
N THR A 173 -25.79 -7.42 -12.35
CA THR A 173 -26.82 -7.59 -13.39
C THR A 173 -27.39 -9.00 -13.37
N GLU A 174 -26.53 -10.03 -13.26
CA GLU A 174 -26.95 -11.44 -13.20
C GLU A 174 -27.81 -11.74 -11.97
N ARG A 175 -27.59 -11.02 -10.86
CA ARG A 175 -28.40 -11.13 -9.64
C ARG A 175 -29.62 -10.19 -9.62
N GLY A 176 -29.87 -9.44 -10.69
CA GLY A 176 -30.98 -8.50 -10.77
C GLY A 176 -30.89 -7.31 -9.81
N LEU A 177 -29.68 -6.99 -9.32
CA LEU A 177 -29.40 -5.90 -8.38
C LEU A 177 -29.01 -4.59 -9.08
N TRP A 178 -28.68 -4.64 -10.37
CA TRP A 178 -28.24 -3.47 -11.12
C TRP A 178 -29.41 -2.56 -11.53
N ASN A 179 -29.36 -1.29 -11.10
CA ASN A 179 -30.27 -0.23 -11.49
C ASN A 179 -29.61 1.16 -11.34
N GLU A 180 -30.29 2.23 -11.77
CA GLU A 180 -29.77 3.60 -11.66
C GLU A 180 -29.55 4.04 -10.22
N GLU A 181 -30.31 3.52 -9.26
CA GLU A 181 -30.10 3.81 -7.84
C GLU A 181 -28.80 3.18 -7.33
N MET A 182 -28.53 1.92 -7.68
CA MET A 182 -27.28 1.22 -7.37
C MET A 182 -26.06 1.98 -7.91
N LYS A 183 -26.14 2.47 -9.16
CA LYS A 183 -25.10 3.30 -9.75
C LYS A 183 -24.87 4.58 -8.94
N ASN A 184 -25.93 5.27 -8.54
CA ASN A 184 -25.83 6.48 -7.71
C ASN A 184 -25.24 6.19 -6.33
N GLN A 185 -25.58 5.05 -5.72
CA GLN A 185 -25.01 4.62 -4.44
C GLN A 185 -23.51 4.31 -4.57
N LEU A 186 -23.09 3.62 -5.64
CA LEU A 186 -21.67 3.38 -5.94
C LEU A 186 -20.88 4.69 -6.08
N ILE A 187 -21.45 5.68 -6.75
CA ILE A 187 -20.84 7.01 -6.89
C ILE A 187 -20.70 7.65 -5.51
N ALA A 188 -21.79 7.69 -4.73
CA ALA A 188 -21.82 8.29 -3.41
C ALA A 188 -20.81 7.66 -2.44
N GLN A 189 -20.58 6.35 -2.55
CA GLN A 189 -19.62 5.60 -1.74
C GLN A 189 -18.21 5.54 -2.36
N ASN A 190 -17.93 6.36 -3.38
CA ASN A 190 -16.63 6.43 -4.06
C ASN A 190 -16.12 5.05 -4.52
N GLY A 191 -17.03 4.21 -5.03
CA GLY A 191 -16.73 2.87 -5.54
C GLY A 191 -16.62 1.77 -4.48
N SER A 192 -16.86 2.07 -3.20
CA SER A 192 -17.11 1.02 -2.21
C SER A 192 -18.53 0.48 -2.36
N ILE A 193 -18.68 -0.83 -2.09
CA ILE A 193 -19.98 -1.49 -1.98
C ILE A 193 -20.31 -1.95 -0.56
N GLN A 194 -19.40 -1.73 0.40
CA GLN A 194 -19.52 -2.31 1.75
C GLN A 194 -20.72 -1.73 2.49
N GLY A 195 -21.02 -0.45 2.28
CA GLY A 195 -22.14 0.25 2.89
C GLY A 195 -23.47 0.09 2.14
N ILE A 196 -23.56 -0.74 1.10
CA ILE A 196 -24.79 -0.96 0.34
C ILE A 196 -25.52 -2.20 0.89
N PRO A 197 -26.67 -2.06 1.56
CA PRO A 197 -27.31 -3.16 2.27
C PRO A 197 -27.92 -4.22 1.33
N THR A 198 -28.28 -3.84 0.10
CA THR A 198 -28.88 -4.74 -0.90
C THR A 198 -27.87 -5.68 -1.54
N ILE A 199 -26.56 -5.42 -1.38
CA ILE A 199 -25.50 -6.27 -1.94
C ILE A 199 -25.17 -7.40 -0.94
N PRO A 200 -25.23 -8.67 -1.39
CA PRO A 200 -24.83 -9.82 -0.59
C PRO A 200 -23.37 -9.79 -0.11
N ASP A 201 -23.10 -10.42 1.04
CA ASP A 201 -21.78 -10.39 1.69
C ASP A 201 -20.68 -11.08 0.87
N ASP A 202 -21.03 -12.07 0.04
CA ASP A 202 -20.06 -12.73 -0.86
C ASP A 202 -19.52 -11.77 -1.93
N LEU A 203 -20.37 -10.89 -2.48
CA LEU A 203 -19.93 -9.83 -3.38
C LEU A 203 -19.13 -8.75 -2.65
N LYS A 204 -19.56 -8.39 -1.43
CA LYS A 204 -18.82 -7.43 -0.61
C LYS A 204 -17.41 -7.90 -0.32
N GLU A 205 -17.22 -9.19 0.00
CA GLU A 205 -15.89 -9.76 0.20
C GLU A 205 -15.06 -9.76 -1.08
N LEU A 206 -15.66 -10.15 -2.22
CA LEU A 206 -14.97 -10.23 -3.51
C LEU A 206 -14.53 -8.87 -4.06
N TYR A 207 -15.35 -7.84 -3.89
CA TYR A 207 -15.14 -6.50 -4.46
C TYR A 207 -14.70 -5.47 -3.42
N LYS A 208 -14.01 -5.90 -2.36
CA LYS A 208 -13.25 -4.98 -1.51
C LYS A 208 -12.27 -4.18 -2.36
N THR A 209 -12.27 -2.88 -2.14
CA THR A 209 -11.25 -1.99 -2.70
C THR A 209 -9.95 -2.12 -1.91
N VAL A 210 -8.84 -1.65 -2.48
CA VAL A 210 -7.53 -1.64 -1.81
C VAL A 210 -7.54 -0.94 -0.45
N TRP A 211 -8.46 0.01 -0.26
CA TRP A 211 -8.63 0.79 0.97
C TRP A 211 -9.30 -0.01 2.11
N GLU A 212 -9.97 -1.10 1.75
CA GLU A 212 -10.72 -1.99 2.66
C GLU A 212 -9.94 -3.29 2.91
N ILE A 213 -8.87 -3.53 2.16
CA ILE A 213 -7.98 -4.67 2.32
C ILE A 213 -6.85 -4.32 3.26
N SER A 214 -6.57 -5.23 4.20
CA SER A 214 -5.44 -5.07 5.12
C SER A 214 -4.11 -5.02 4.37
N GLN A 215 -3.37 -3.93 4.52
CA GLN A 215 -2.03 -3.79 3.94
C GLN A 215 -1.04 -4.81 4.50
N LYS A 216 -1.29 -5.35 5.71
CA LYS A 216 -0.52 -6.47 6.26
C LYS A 216 -0.70 -7.74 5.43
N THR A 217 -1.91 -8.00 4.94
CA THR A 217 -2.19 -9.11 4.02
C THR A 217 -1.51 -8.89 2.67
N ILE A 218 -1.55 -7.67 2.13
CA ILE A 218 -0.86 -7.32 0.88
C ILE A 218 0.66 -7.57 1.00
N LEU A 219 1.29 -7.10 2.08
CA LEU A 219 2.71 -7.33 2.35
C LEU A 219 3.03 -8.82 2.51
N LYS A 220 2.15 -9.59 3.14
CA LYS A 220 2.33 -11.04 3.28
C LYS A 220 2.26 -11.75 1.92
N MET A 221 1.24 -11.45 1.11
CA MET A 221 1.11 -12.01 -0.24
C MET A 221 2.30 -11.60 -1.14
N ALA A 222 2.83 -10.38 -0.94
CA ALA A 222 4.04 -9.92 -1.62
C ALA A 222 5.28 -10.72 -1.21
N ALA A 223 5.40 -11.08 0.08
CA ALA A 223 6.47 -11.94 0.55
C ALA A 223 6.31 -13.38 0.03
N ASP A 224 5.09 -13.92 0.08
CA ASP A 224 4.78 -15.27 -0.39
C ASP A 224 5.14 -15.44 -1.88
N ARG A 225 4.72 -14.50 -2.75
CA ARG A 225 5.12 -14.52 -4.17
C ARG A 225 6.60 -14.18 -4.37
N GLY A 226 7.16 -13.36 -3.47
CA GLY A 226 8.55 -12.92 -3.52
C GLY A 226 9.57 -14.06 -3.36
N ALA A 227 9.17 -15.20 -2.81
CA ALA A 227 9.99 -16.41 -2.76
C ALA A 227 10.35 -16.98 -4.14
N PHE A 228 9.60 -16.60 -5.17
CA PHE A 228 9.73 -17.08 -6.54
C PHE A 228 10.08 -15.95 -7.53
N ILE A 229 10.49 -14.79 -7.01
CA ILE A 229 10.90 -13.61 -7.78
C ILE A 229 12.39 -13.38 -7.51
N ASP A 230 13.21 -13.51 -8.56
CA ASP A 230 14.67 -13.35 -8.50
C ASP A 230 15.10 -11.87 -8.41
N GLN A 231 14.33 -10.96 -9.00
CA GLN A 231 14.47 -9.51 -8.88
C GLN A 231 13.64 -8.98 -7.70
N SER A 232 12.75 -8.02 -7.91
CA SER A 232 11.81 -7.49 -6.92
C SER A 232 10.43 -7.26 -7.56
N GLN A 233 9.59 -6.45 -6.92
CA GLN A 233 8.23 -6.12 -7.37
C GLN A 233 7.87 -4.68 -7.00
N SER A 234 7.17 -3.98 -7.89
CA SER A 234 6.66 -2.63 -7.65
C SER A 234 5.45 -2.67 -6.71
N LEU A 235 5.68 -2.46 -5.42
CA LEU A 235 4.65 -2.63 -4.39
C LEU A 235 4.14 -1.30 -3.84
N ASN A 236 3.03 -0.79 -4.37
CA ASN A 236 2.35 0.37 -3.78
C ASN A 236 1.65 -0.02 -2.47
N ILE A 237 1.68 0.90 -1.50
CA ILE A 237 1.00 0.76 -0.21
C ILE A 237 -0.10 1.80 -0.12
N HIS A 238 -1.29 1.37 0.29
CA HIS A 238 -2.48 2.20 0.35
C HIS A 238 -2.94 2.37 1.79
N ILE A 239 -2.82 3.58 2.34
CA ILE A 239 -3.25 3.90 3.70
C ILE A 239 -4.05 5.19 3.63
N ALA A 240 -5.37 5.09 3.82
CA ALA A 240 -6.28 6.23 3.69
C ALA A 240 -5.86 7.39 4.61
N GLU A 241 -5.67 7.09 5.90
CA GLU A 241 -5.25 8.05 6.93
C GLU A 241 -3.92 7.59 7.54
N PRO A 242 -2.78 8.00 6.94
CA PRO A 242 -1.47 7.65 7.43
C PRO A 242 -1.19 8.35 8.76
N ASN A 243 -0.49 7.66 9.64
CA ASN A 243 0.16 8.27 10.79
C ASN A 243 1.49 7.57 11.04
N TYR A 244 2.32 8.19 11.86
CA TYR A 244 3.67 7.70 12.14
C TYR A 244 3.68 6.23 12.63
N GLY A 245 2.76 5.87 13.52
CA GLY A 245 2.64 4.51 14.06
C GLY A 245 2.26 3.48 12.99
N LYS A 246 1.25 3.78 12.16
CA LYS A 246 0.79 2.91 11.07
C LYS A 246 1.91 2.68 10.06
N LEU A 247 2.53 3.75 9.56
CA LEU A 247 3.61 3.66 8.56
C LEU A 247 4.84 2.94 9.12
N THR A 248 5.23 3.24 10.36
CA THR A 248 6.31 2.52 11.04
C THR A 248 6.00 1.03 11.13
N SER A 249 4.82 0.65 11.63
CA SER A 249 4.46 -0.76 11.76
C SER A 249 4.45 -1.51 10.43
N MET A 250 4.01 -0.84 9.36
CA MET A 250 3.94 -1.36 8.00
C MET A 250 5.33 -1.64 7.42
N HIS A 251 6.23 -0.65 7.46
CA HIS A 251 7.61 -0.81 6.97
C HIS A 251 8.36 -1.88 7.75
N PHE A 252 8.26 -1.88 9.08
CA PHE A 252 8.91 -2.90 9.91
C PHE A 252 8.36 -4.30 9.65
N TYR A 253 7.07 -4.42 9.31
CA TYR A 253 6.49 -5.69 8.93
C TYR A 253 7.03 -6.19 7.59
N GLY A 254 7.06 -5.33 6.55
CA GLY A 254 7.63 -5.66 5.25
C GLY A 254 9.11 -6.04 5.30
N TRP A 255 9.90 -5.29 6.06
CA TRP A 255 11.31 -5.59 6.32
C TRP A 255 11.51 -6.96 6.99
N LYS A 256 10.74 -7.26 8.05
CA LYS A 256 10.83 -8.54 8.77
C LYS A 256 10.39 -9.74 7.95
N LEU A 257 9.46 -9.54 7.01
CA LEU A 257 9.09 -10.56 6.02
C LEU A 257 10.19 -10.80 4.98
N GLY A 258 11.23 -9.96 4.97
CA GLY A 258 12.34 -10.09 4.04
C GLY A 258 11.99 -9.62 2.64
N LEU A 259 11.08 -8.66 2.47
CA LEU A 259 10.86 -8.05 1.15
C LEU A 259 12.16 -7.40 0.63
N LYS A 260 12.29 -7.29 -0.70
CA LYS A 260 13.37 -6.51 -1.34
C LYS A 260 12.93 -5.04 -1.47
N THR A 261 11.76 -4.83 -2.08
CA THR A 261 11.04 -3.55 -2.08
C THR A 261 9.95 -3.60 -1.02
N GLY A 262 10.09 -2.78 0.02
CA GLY A 262 9.09 -2.64 1.07
C GLY A 262 7.94 -1.72 0.67
N MET A 263 8.23 -0.69 -0.13
CA MET A 263 7.24 0.26 -0.63
C MET A 263 7.75 0.94 -1.90
N TYR A 264 6.92 0.96 -2.94
CA TYR A 264 7.05 1.84 -4.10
C TYR A 264 6.47 3.22 -3.76
N TYR A 265 5.22 3.52 -4.11
CA TYR A 265 4.54 4.71 -3.59
C TYR A 265 3.69 4.41 -2.37
N LEU A 266 3.66 5.39 -1.45
CA LEU A 266 2.56 5.52 -0.50
C LEU A 266 1.40 6.27 -1.18
N ARG A 267 0.22 5.65 -1.19
CA ARG A 267 -1.04 6.24 -1.66
C ARG A 267 -1.93 6.52 -0.47
N THR A 268 -2.39 7.76 -0.36
CA THR A 268 -3.27 8.23 0.72
C THR A 268 -4.59 8.71 0.15
N LYS A 269 -5.61 8.84 1.00
CA LYS A 269 -6.85 9.54 0.61
C LYS A 269 -6.76 10.99 1.08
N PRO A 270 -7.23 11.96 0.27
CA PRO A 270 -7.38 13.33 0.75
C PRO A 270 -8.36 13.37 1.93
N ALA A 271 -8.08 14.25 2.91
CA ALA A 271 -8.92 14.40 4.10
C ALA A 271 -10.34 14.90 3.80
N ALA A 272 -10.56 15.52 2.64
CA ALA A 272 -11.86 15.97 2.17
C ALA A 272 -12.22 15.29 0.84
N ASN A 273 -13.42 14.74 0.78
CA ASN A 273 -13.97 14.20 -0.47
C ASN A 273 -14.38 15.35 -1.40
N PRO A 274 -14.10 15.27 -2.71
CA PRO A 274 -14.62 16.21 -3.68
C PRO A 274 -16.15 16.24 -3.64
N ILE A 275 -16.75 17.43 -3.70
CA ILE A 275 -18.21 17.58 -3.80
C ILE A 275 -18.68 16.91 -5.10
N GLN A 276 -19.45 15.83 -4.97
CA GLN A 276 -19.99 15.12 -6.12
C GLN A 276 -21.24 15.84 -6.63
N PHE A 277 -21.11 16.56 -7.76
CA PHE A 277 -22.19 17.38 -8.35
C PHE A 277 -23.26 16.58 -9.10
N THR A 278 -23.06 15.27 -9.31
CA THR A 278 -23.94 14.43 -10.14
C THR A 278 -25.11 13.80 -9.39
N LEU A 279 -25.18 13.90 -8.06
CA LEU A 279 -26.18 13.22 -7.25
C LEU A 279 -27.33 14.16 -6.86
N ASN A 280 -28.55 13.73 -7.16
CA ASN A 280 -29.76 14.41 -6.71
C ASN A 280 -29.93 14.19 -5.19
N LYS A 281 -29.46 15.16 -4.39
CA LYS A 281 -29.25 15.07 -2.94
C LYS A 281 -30.51 14.72 -2.13
N GLU A 282 -31.69 14.90 -2.69
CA GLU A 282 -32.97 14.67 -1.99
C GLU A 282 -33.25 13.19 -1.74
N LYS A 283 -32.92 12.30 -2.71
CA LYS A 283 -33.17 10.85 -2.57
C LYS A 283 -32.20 10.14 -1.61
N LEU A 284 -30.97 10.63 -1.48
CA LEU A 284 -29.95 10.05 -0.57
C LEU A 284 -30.23 10.38 0.91
N LYS A 285 -30.91 11.51 1.18
CA LYS A 285 -31.25 11.94 2.55
C LYS A 285 -32.28 11.04 3.24
N GLU A 286 -33.13 10.36 2.48
CA GLU A 286 -34.10 9.42 3.04
C GLU A 286 -33.43 8.14 3.57
N THR A 287 -32.33 7.72 2.93
CA THR A 287 -31.56 6.53 3.32
C THR A 287 -30.59 6.79 4.47
N GLN A 288 -30.10 8.03 4.64
CA GLN A 288 -29.22 8.42 5.75
C GLN A 288 -29.96 8.66 7.07
N LYS A 289 -31.25 8.99 7.04
CA LYS A 289 -32.07 9.23 8.24
C LYS A 289 -32.31 7.97 9.08
N SER A 290 -32.23 6.77 8.49
CA SER A 290 -32.35 5.52 9.24
C SER A 290 -31.07 5.17 10.00
N THR A 291 -29.91 5.48 9.44
CA THR A 291 -28.59 5.20 10.04
C THR A 291 -28.19 6.22 11.10
N SER A 292 -28.56 7.49 10.95
CA SER A 292 -28.23 8.56 11.91
C SER A 292 -28.82 8.32 13.31
N ASN A 293 -29.99 7.69 13.40
CA ASN A 293 -30.63 7.38 14.68
C ASN A 293 -29.88 6.28 15.45
N GLU A 294 -29.20 5.35 14.77
CA GLU A 294 -28.39 4.30 15.41
C GLU A 294 -27.03 4.84 15.87
N GLU A 295 -26.41 5.74 15.10
CA GLU A 295 -25.16 6.40 15.47
C GLU A 295 -25.33 7.39 16.63
N GLU A 296 -26.40 8.21 16.65
CA GLU A 296 -26.69 9.09 17.80
C GLU A 296 -26.92 8.31 19.10
N THR A 297 -27.53 7.12 19.00
CA THR A 297 -27.77 6.25 20.16
C THR A 297 -26.46 5.63 20.66
N LYS A 298 -25.54 5.27 19.75
CA LYS A 298 -24.21 4.76 20.09
C LYS A 298 -23.31 5.84 20.70
N GLU A 299 -23.32 7.04 20.14
CA GLU A 299 -22.55 8.19 20.66
C GLU A 299 -23.04 8.61 22.05
N ARG A 300 -24.36 8.63 22.29
CA ARG A 300 -24.91 8.87 23.64
C ARG A 300 -24.49 7.80 24.65
N ASN A 301 -24.48 6.54 24.26
CA ASN A 301 -24.06 5.44 25.13
C ASN A 301 -22.55 5.47 25.42
N ILE A 302 -21.73 5.85 24.44
CA ILE A 302 -20.28 6.03 24.62
C ILE A 302 -19.99 7.27 25.48
N ALA A 303 -20.70 8.38 25.27
CA ALA A 303 -20.57 9.59 26.09
C ALA A 303 -20.99 9.33 27.55
N ALA A 304 -22.05 8.56 27.79
CA ALA A 304 -22.46 8.15 29.12
C ALA A 304 -21.42 7.24 29.80
N MET A 305 -20.78 6.35 29.03
CA MET A 305 -19.71 5.47 29.52
C MET A 305 -18.42 6.25 29.84
N VAL A 306 -18.04 7.22 29.02
CA VAL A 306 -16.85 8.08 29.23
C VAL A 306 -17.05 9.02 30.42
N CYS A 307 -18.24 9.62 30.56
CA CYS A 307 -18.60 10.45 31.72
C CYS A 307 -18.51 9.65 33.04
N SER A 308 -18.86 8.36 33.03
CA SER A 308 -18.73 7.48 34.21
C SER A 308 -17.29 7.07 34.56
N LEU A 309 -16.36 7.16 33.60
CA LEU A 309 -14.94 6.79 33.79
C LEU A 309 -14.08 7.95 34.27
N GLU A 310 -14.43 9.18 33.87
CA GLU A 310 -13.68 10.40 34.22
C GLU A 310 -14.07 10.97 35.60
N ASN A 311 -15.26 10.64 36.10
CA ASN A 311 -15.78 11.13 37.39
C ASN A 311 -15.84 10.03 38.46
N ARG A 312 -14.70 9.36 38.69
CA ARG A 312 -14.61 8.25 39.66
C ARG A 312 -14.79 8.69 41.13
N ASP A 313 -14.73 9.99 41.43
CA ASP A 313 -14.84 10.57 42.78
C ASP A 313 -16.09 11.44 43.02
N GLU A 314 -17.03 11.58 42.06
CA GLU A 314 -18.30 12.31 42.29
C GLU A 314 -19.50 11.39 42.63
N CYS A 315 -19.32 10.07 42.65
CA CYS A 315 -20.36 9.12 43.01
C CYS A 315 -20.38 8.80 44.52
N LEU A 316 -20.38 9.83 45.36
CA LEU A 316 -20.57 9.73 46.81
C LEU A 316 -21.48 10.83 47.35
N MET A 317 -22.62 11.09 46.70
CA MET A 317 -23.79 11.69 47.35
C MET A 317 -25.06 11.38 46.57
N CYS A 318 -25.77 10.34 47.00
CA CYS A 318 -27.24 10.25 47.07
C CYS A 318 -27.60 8.87 47.62
N GLY A 319 -27.45 8.73 48.93
CA GLY A 319 -28.18 7.73 49.71
C GLY A 319 -29.35 8.43 50.40
N SER A 320 -30.57 8.14 49.93
CA SER A 320 -31.87 8.15 50.64
C SER A 320 -32.91 7.57 49.69
#